data_AF-A0A0D8HN06-F1
#
_entry.id   AF-A0A0D8HN06-F1
#
_cell.length_a   1.000
_cell.length_b   1.000
_cell.length_c   1.000
_cell.angle_alpha   90.00
_cell.angle_beta   90.00
_cell.angle_gamma   90.00
#
_symmetry.space_group_name_H-M   'P 1'
#
loop_
_entity.id
_entity.type
_entity.pdbx_description
1 polymer ?
#
loop_
_entity_poly.entity_id
_entity_poly.type
_entity_poly.pdbx_seq_one_letter_code
_entity_poly.pdbx_strand_id
1 'polypeptide(L)'
;MRIARGIYVNPRARSMPAEPLLALASIIRPFDFSYLSLESVLSDAGWISQIAQRYTLMSTGRSSVFYTPYCVLEFTHTSRKVRSPEIVFDRSRDIHVATPKRAYEDLRFTKRNLTMVELMETTVS
;
A
#
# COMPACT_ATOMS: atom_id res chain seq x y z
N MET A 1 -18.81 -11.12 -7.12
CA MET A 1 -17.86 -10.68 -8.15
C MET A 1 -16.50 -11.29 -7.86
N ARG A 2 -15.83 -11.89 -8.86
CA ARG A 2 -14.48 -12.45 -8.68
C ARG A 2 -13.45 -11.32 -8.70
N ILE A 3 -12.61 -11.24 -7.67
CA ILE A 3 -11.52 -10.25 -7.56
C ILE A 3 -10.20 -10.86 -7.99
N ALA A 4 -9.89 -12.05 -7.47
CA ALA A 4 -8.70 -12.83 -7.79
C ALA A 4 -9.06 -14.33 -7.79
N ARG A 5 -8.12 -15.20 -8.16
CA ARG A 5 -8.35 -16.65 -8.09
C ARG A 5 -8.65 -17.06 -6.65
N GLY A 6 -9.83 -17.63 -6.42
CA GLY A 6 -10.28 -18.05 -5.08
C GLY A 6 -10.82 -16.93 -4.18
N ILE A 7 -10.84 -15.67 -4.65
CA ILE A 7 -11.31 -14.53 -3.86
C ILE A 7 -12.49 -13.86 -4.56
N TYR A 8 -13.60 -13.79 -3.82
CA TYR A 8 -14.87 -13.24 -4.29
C TYR A 8 -15.37 -12.17 -3.32
N VAL A 9 -15.81 -11.05 -3.86
CA VAL A 9 -16.50 -10.00 -3.09
C VAL A 9 -17.99 -10.08 -3.39
N ASN A 10 -18.81 -9.97 -2.34
CA ASN A 10 -20.23 -9.76 -2.45
C ASN A 10 -20.51 -8.24 -2.42
N PRO A 11 -20.87 -7.60 -3.55
CA PRO A 11 -21.09 -6.15 -3.59
C PRO A 11 -22.27 -5.68 -2.73
N ARG A 12 -23.13 -6.61 -2.28
CA ARG A 12 -24.29 -6.33 -1.41
C ARG A 12 -24.02 -6.60 0.06
N ALA A 13 -22.79 -6.95 0.44
CA ALA A 13 -22.45 -7.20 1.83
C ALA A 13 -22.54 -5.90 2.64
N ARG A 14 -23.23 -5.94 3.78
CA ARG A 14 -23.33 -4.81 4.71
C ARG A 14 -22.08 -4.64 5.59
N SER A 15 -21.22 -5.64 5.63
CA SER A 15 -19.98 -5.68 6.42
C SER A 15 -18.73 -5.36 5.59
N MET A 16 -18.87 -4.59 4.51
CA MET A 16 -17.71 -4.19 3.72
C MET A 16 -16.88 -3.16 4.50
N PRO A 17 -15.54 -3.31 4.55
CA PRO A 17 -14.68 -2.30 5.16
C PRO A 17 -14.73 -1.01 4.33
N ALA A 18 -14.34 0.11 4.93
CA ALA A 18 -14.40 1.42 4.28
C ALA A 18 -13.52 1.47 3.02
N GLU A 19 -12.38 0.79 3.03
CA GLU A 19 -11.50 0.59 1.88
C GLU A 19 -11.37 -0.90 1.51
N PRO A 20 -12.33 -1.46 0.76
CA PRO A 20 -12.37 -2.89 0.41
C PRO A 20 -11.12 -3.41 -0.26
N LEU A 21 -10.48 -2.61 -1.10
CA LEU A 21 -9.34 -3.06 -1.87
C LEU A 21 -8.05 -3.17 -1.03
N LEU A 22 -7.86 -2.27 -0.07
CA LEU A 22 -6.74 -2.35 0.85
C LEU A 22 -6.91 -3.51 1.84
N ALA A 23 -8.13 -3.71 2.34
CA ALA A 23 -8.45 -4.90 3.16
C ALA A 23 -8.21 -6.22 2.40
N LEU A 24 -8.47 -6.25 1.08
CA LEU A 24 -8.18 -7.40 0.23
C LEU A 24 -6.69 -7.73 0.14
N ALA A 25 -5.78 -6.76 0.30
CA ALA A 25 -4.34 -7.01 0.21
C ALA A 25 -3.87 -8.05 1.25
N SER A 26 -4.38 -7.95 2.48
CA SER A 26 -4.14 -8.91 3.57
C SER A 26 -4.73 -10.29 3.27
N ILE A 27 -5.87 -10.35 2.56
CA ILE A 27 -6.56 -11.60 2.19
C ILE A 27 -5.83 -12.32 1.04
N ILE A 28 -5.28 -11.56 0.08
CA ILE A 28 -4.56 -12.12 -1.07
C ILE A 28 -3.23 -12.76 -0.62
N ARG A 29 -2.60 -12.23 0.43
CA ARG A 29 -1.32 -12.70 0.98
C ARG A 29 -1.41 -13.03 2.47
N PRO A 30 -2.15 -14.08 2.87
CA PRO A 30 -2.40 -14.37 4.28
C PRO A 30 -1.14 -14.84 5.05
N PHE A 31 -0.09 -15.26 4.33
CA PHE A 31 1.16 -15.76 4.93
C PHE A 31 2.33 -14.77 4.84
N ASP A 32 2.13 -13.62 4.17
CA ASP A 32 3.15 -12.59 4.04
C ASP A 32 2.70 -11.33 4.79
N PHE A 33 3.63 -10.65 5.44
CA PHE A 33 3.34 -9.33 5.98
C PHE A 33 3.40 -8.30 4.85
N SER A 34 2.34 -7.50 4.70
CA SER A 34 2.27 -6.44 3.70
C SER A 34 1.78 -5.13 4.31
N TYR A 35 2.31 -4.01 3.81
CA TYR A 35 1.93 -2.67 4.26
C TYR A 35 1.90 -1.70 3.07
N LEU A 36 0.97 -0.75 3.13
CA LEU A 36 0.85 0.33 2.16
C LEU A 36 2.08 1.25 2.27
N SER A 37 2.76 1.53 1.15
CA SER A 37 4.00 2.31 1.12
C SER A 37 4.21 2.93 -0.27
N LEU A 38 5.42 3.39 -0.57
CA LEU A 38 5.86 3.93 -1.87
C LEU A 38 4.95 5.09 -2.35
N GLU A 39 4.60 5.11 -3.63
CA GLU A 39 3.83 6.20 -4.25
C GLU A 39 2.45 6.40 -3.62
N SER A 40 1.76 5.35 -3.18
CA SER A 40 0.44 5.51 -2.55
C SER A 40 0.51 6.36 -1.28
N VAL A 41 1.45 6.08 -0.38
CA VAL A 41 1.59 6.86 0.86
C VAL A 41 2.12 8.26 0.59
N LEU A 42 3.05 8.40 -0.37
CA LEU A 42 3.58 9.71 -0.74
C LEU A 42 2.53 10.59 -1.42
N SER A 43 1.63 10.00 -2.20
CA SER A 43 0.48 10.69 -2.80
C SER A 43 -0.52 11.12 -1.72
N ASP A 44 -0.87 10.21 -0.79
CA ASP A 44 -1.74 10.54 0.36
C ASP A 44 -1.18 11.68 1.22
N ALA A 45 0.15 11.74 1.35
CA ALA A 45 0.86 12.79 2.08
C ALA A 45 1.06 14.09 1.28
N GLY A 46 0.65 14.13 0.01
CA GLY A 46 0.85 15.29 -0.87
C GLY A 46 2.29 15.49 -1.36
N TRP A 47 3.19 14.54 -1.16
CA TRP A 47 4.60 14.60 -1.59
C TRP A 47 4.76 14.23 -3.07
N ILE A 48 3.74 13.64 -3.70
CA ILE A 48 3.69 13.40 -5.14
C ILE A 48 2.31 13.86 -5.64
N SER A 49 2.28 14.74 -6.63
CA SER A 49 1.03 15.31 -7.18
C SER A 49 0.27 14.36 -8.12
N GLN A 50 0.81 13.17 -8.39
CA GLN A 50 0.19 12.17 -9.26
C GLN A 50 -0.63 11.15 -8.45
N ILE A 51 -1.89 10.97 -8.85
CA ILE A 51 -2.74 9.90 -8.33
C ILE A 51 -2.26 8.59 -8.95
N ALA A 52 -1.69 7.69 -8.14
CA ALA A 52 -1.31 6.37 -8.60
C ALA A 52 -2.56 5.58 -9.02
N GLN A 53 -2.60 5.06 -10.25
CA GLN A 53 -3.67 4.15 -10.72
C GLN A 53 -3.63 2.76 -10.05
N ARG A 54 -2.88 2.63 -8.97
CA ARG A 54 -2.58 1.40 -8.25
C ARG A 54 -2.27 1.70 -6.79
N TYR A 55 -2.61 0.78 -5.91
CA TYR A 55 -2.03 0.76 -4.57
C TYR A 55 -0.68 0.05 -4.60
N THR A 56 0.33 0.71 -4.04
CA THR A 56 1.69 0.19 -3.93
C THR A 56 1.96 -0.29 -2.51
N LEU A 57 2.31 -1.56 -2.38
CA LEU A 57 2.54 -2.22 -1.11
C LEU A 57 3.95 -2.80 -1.06
N MET A 58 4.56 -2.71 0.10
CA MET A 58 5.78 -3.46 0.42
C MET A 58 5.36 -4.76 1.11
N SER A 59 6.03 -5.87 0.77
CA SER A 59 5.67 -7.20 1.28
C SER A 59 6.89 -8.05 1.61
N THR A 60 6.81 -8.86 2.66
CA THR A 60 7.84 -9.90 2.93
C THR A 60 7.77 -11.05 1.92
N GLY A 61 6.67 -11.18 1.18
CA GLY A 61 6.49 -12.18 0.14
C GLY A 61 7.05 -11.76 -1.22
N ARG A 62 6.85 -12.60 -2.24
CA ARG A 62 7.28 -12.31 -3.62
C ARG A 62 6.57 -11.09 -4.21
N SER A 63 7.29 -10.31 -5.02
CA SER A 63 6.69 -9.22 -5.82
C SER A 63 5.64 -9.76 -6.78
N SER A 64 4.54 -9.02 -6.96
CA SER A 64 3.46 -9.40 -7.88
C SER A 64 2.50 -8.26 -8.13
N VAL A 65 1.79 -8.28 -9.26
CA VAL A 65 0.73 -7.33 -9.59
C VAL A 65 -0.60 -8.08 -9.69
N PHE A 66 -1.61 -7.61 -8.96
CA PHE A 66 -2.98 -8.13 -9.02
C PHE A 66 -3.90 -7.08 -9.64
N TYR A 67 -4.46 -7.42 -10.79
CA TYR A 67 -5.49 -6.63 -11.43
C TYR A 67 -6.84 -6.99 -10.83
N THR A 68 -7.48 -6.02 -10.19
CA THR A 68 -8.85 -6.16 -9.70
C THR A 68 -9.77 -5.23 -10.48
N PRO A 69 -11.10 -5.48 -10.52
CA PRO A 69 -12.04 -4.57 -11.18
C PRO A 69 -12.09 -3.16 -10.58
N TYR A 70 -11.53 -2.93 -9.39
CA TYR A 70 -11.59 -1.65 -8.68
C TYR A 70 -10.31 -0.83 -8.85
N CYS A 71 -9.15 -1.46 -8.69
CA CYS A 71 -7.83 -0.84 -8.87
C CYS A 71 -6.74 -1.95 -8.83
N VAL A 72 -5.53 -1.61 -9.24
CA VAL A 72 -4.39 -2.55 -9.25
C VAL A 72 -3.72 -2.58 -7.88
N LEU A 73 -3.43 -3.78 -7.35
CA LEU A 73 -2.57 -3.97 -6.18
C LEU A 73 -1.18 -4.40 -6.64
N GLU A 74 -0.17 -3.60 -6.38
CA GLU A 74 1.23 -3.91 -6.70
C GLU A 74 2.01 -4.18 -5.41
N PHE A 75 2.49 -5.41 -5.28
CA PHE A 75 3.33 -5.84 -4.16
C PHE A 75 4.79 -5.83 -4.61
N THR A 76 5.63 -5.16 -3.83
CA THR A 76 7.09 -5.15 -3.99
C THR A 76 7.73 -5.90 -2.82
N HIS A 77 8.53 -6.91 -3.12
CA HIS A 77 9.27 -7.65 -2.11
C HIS A 77 10.23 -6.74 -1.35
N THR A 78 10.30 -6.91 -0.04
CA THR A 78 11.29 -6.25 0.81
C THR A 78 11.92 -7.24 1.78
N SER A 79 13.25 -7.14 1.90
CA SER A 79 14.02 -7.79 2.95
C SER A 79 14.27 -6.87 4.15
N ARG A 80 13.75 -5.63 4.13
CA ARG A 80 13.88 -4.68 5.25
C ARG A 80 13.07 -5.15 6.45
N LYS A 81 13.50 -4.75 7.64
CA LYS A 81 12.73 -4.96 8.87
C LYS A 81 11.35 -4.31 8.75
N VAL A 82 10.30 -5.12 8.87
CA VAL A 82 8.89 -4.69 8.80
C VAL A 82 8.30 -4.39 10.17
N ARG A 83 8.91 -4.87 11.25
CA ARG A 83 8.61 -4.42 12.62
C ARG A 83 9.35 -3.09 12.87
N SER A 84 8.69 -1.98 12.51
CA SER A 84 9.19 -0.62 12.65
C SER A 84 8.10 0.27 13.26
N PRO A 85 8.43 1.24 14.13
CA PRO A 85 7.47 2.27 14.56
C PRO A 85 6.97 3.14 13.40
N GLU A 86 7.67 3.14 12.27
CA GLU A 86 7.28 3.86 11.06
C GLU A 86 6.25 3.10 10.20
N ILE A 87 5.74 1.96 10.67
CA ILE A 87 4.67 1.18 10.03
C ILE A 87 3.55 1.02 11.05
N VAL A 88 2.43 1.69 10.82
CA VAL A 88 1.33 1.81 11.79
C VAL A 88 0.07 1.18 11.22
N PHE A 89 -0.68 0.44 12.04
CA PHE A 89 -1.96 -0.11 11.63
C PHE A 89 -3.03 0.98 11.52
N ASP A 90 -3.53 1.21 10.31
CA ASP A 90 -4.64 2.12 10.06
C ASP A 90 -5.96 1.36 10.15
N ARG A 91 -6.72 1.63 11.22
CA ARG A 91 -8.01 0.98 11.49
C ARG A 91 -9.08 1.30 10.45
N SER A 92 -8.99 2.45 9.79
CA SER A 92 -9.99 2.85 8.78
C SER A 92 -9.81 2.07 7.47
N ARG A 93 -8.55 1.72 7.15
CA ARG A 93 -8.16 1.01 5.93
C ARG A 93 -7.91 -0.50 6.14
N ASP A 94 -7.95 -0.95 7.39
CA ASP A 94 -7.71 -2.34 7.82
C ASP A 94 -6.37 -2.91 7.32
N ILE A 95 -5.34 -2.06 7.29
CA ILE A 95 -4.01 -2.41 6.80
C ILE A 95 -2.92 -1.63 7.53
N HIS A 96 -1.71 -2.18 7.58
CA HIS A 96 -0.53 -1.42 8.00
C HIS A 96 -0.13 -0.41 6.92
N VAL A 97 0.23 0.80 7.33
CA VAL A 97 0.60 1.94 6.48
C VAL A 97 1.94 2.50 6.94
N ALA A 98 2.85 2.74 6.00
CA ALA A 98 4.11 3.41 6.27
C ALA A 98 3.91 4.90 6.60
N THR A 99 4.78 5.49 7.42
CA THR A 99 4.88 6.95 7.50
C THR A 99 5.40 7.51 6.16
N PRO A 100 5.15 8.79 5.83
CA PRO A 100 5.68 9.41 4.60
C PRO A 100 7.21 9.27 4.48
N LYS A 101 7.92 9.44 5.59
CA LYS A 101 9.37 9.21 5.66
C LYS A 101 9.75 7.78 5.26
N ARG A 102 9.09 6.77 5.85
CA ARG A 102 9.38 5.37 5.53
C ARG A 102 9.02 5.03 4.08
N ALA A 103 7.90 5.54 3.58
CA ALA A 103 7.49 5.37 2.19
C ALA A 103 8.52 5.95 1.21
N TYR A 104 9.09 7.12 1.53
CA TYR A 104 10.16 7.72 0.75
C TYR A 104 11.44 6.86 0.74
N GLU A 105 11.84 6.30 1.88
CA GLU A 105 12.97 5.38 1.94
C GLU A 105 12.72 4.09 1.16
N ASP A 106 11.51 3.54 1.24
CA ASP A 106 11.11 2.36 0.47
C ASP A 106 11.14 2.67 -1.04
N LEU A 107 10.72 3.87 -1.46
CA LEU A 107 10.78 4.32 -2.86
C LEU A 107 12.24 4.41 -3.35
N ARG A 108 13.13 4.98 -2.53
CA ARG A 108 14.58 5.01 -2.81
C ARG A 108 15.17 3.60 -2.93
N PHE A 109 14.81 2.71 -2.01
CA PHE A 109 15.36 1.36 -1.94
C PHE A 109 14.95 0.50 -3.13
N THR A 110 13.70 0.63 -3.56
CA THR A 110 13.16 -0.08 -4.72
C THR A 110 13.66 0.47 -6.06
N LYS A 111 14.52 1.52 -6.04
CA LYS A 111 15.08 2.21 -7.20
C LYS A 111 14.00 2.72 -8.16
N ARG A 112 12.83 3.07 -7.62
CA ARG A 112 11.73 3.67 -8.37
C ARG A 112 12.04 5.13 -8.64
N ASN A 113 11.35 5.70 -9.63
CA ASN A 113 11.61 7.07 -10.04
C ASN A 113 11.23 8.06 -8.93
N LEU A 114 12.21 8.83 -8.46
CA LEU A 114 12.06 9.84 -7.41
C LEU A 114 11.79 11.25 -7.97
N THR A 115 11.85 11.44 -9.29
CA THR A 115 11.76 12.76 -9.95
C THR A 115 10.48 13.51 -9.61
N MET A 116 9.42 12.81 -9.22
CA MET A 116 8.11 13.38 -8.92
C MET A 116 7.87 13.63 -7.43
N VAL A 117 8.87 13.36 -6.57
CA VAL A 117 8.74 13.60 -5.13
C VAL A 117 9.10 15.05 -4.81
N GLU A 118 8.10 15.83 -4.45
CA GLU A 118 8.25 17.13 -3.82
C GLU A 118 8.36 16.89 -2.31
N LEU A 119 9.59 16.86 -1.80
CA LEU A 119 9.83 16.77 -0.36
C LEU A 119 9.28 18.04 0.29
N MET A 120 8.02 18.01 0.74
CA MET A 120 7.53 19.02 1.67
C MET A 120 8.21 18.73 3.01
N GLU A 121 9.26 19.51 3.32
CA GLU A 121 9.80 19.58 4.67
C GLU A 121 8.64 19.88 5.61
N THR A 122 8.23 18.89 6.39
CA THR A 122 7.33 19.13 7.50
C THR A 122 8.16 19.86 8.54
N THR A 123 8.18 21.19 8.47
CA THR A 123 8.61 22.02 9.59
C THR A 123 7.70 21.67 10.75
N VAL A 124 8.22 20.86 11.67
CA VAL A 124 7.61 20.70 12.99
C VAL A 124 7.94 21.99 13.73
N SER A 125 6.98 22.92 13.71
CA SER A 125 6.91 24.07 14.62
C SER A 125 6.61 23.63 16.05
#